data_AF-A0A9Q4ADU0-F1
#
_entry.id   AF-A0A9Q4ADU0-F1
#
_cell.length_a   1.000
_cell.length_b   1.000
_cell.length_c   1.000
_cell.angle_alpha   90.00
_cell.angle_beta   90.00
_cell.angle_gamma   90.00
#
_symmetry.space_group_name_H-M   'P 1'
#
loop_
_entity.id
_entity.type
_entity.pdbx_description
1 polymer ?
#
loop_
_entity_poly.entity_id
_entity_poly.type
_entity_poly.pdbx_seq_one_letter_code
_entity_poly.pdbx_strand_id
1 'polypeptide(L)'
;MWAGFYAYNYIAEVDPEKCAACGQCVETCPANAVRLGQNLCTKEPIEYPLTPLPDDHNWGPERYNPDFRENFENVYDCGTSPCKTTCPAHIAVQAYIKLAAQGKYLDALELIKKENPFPAVCGRICPHDCENECTRSDIDEPVAIDEIKKFIADLELNQETRFVPEKLYDFSHIKIAIIGSGPAGLSCAYYLAQRGYTVTVFEKEQKLGGMLTLGIPSFRLEKDVVEAEIDVLHQLGVEFKCGVEVGKDVTLDELRAQGYKGFYIAIGAQAGRKLNIEGENHKDVISGIDYLRDINLGKHVKTKGNVVVIGGGNVAIDVARTALRTGAKTVNMFCLEGENEMPAQDEEVIEAKDEGVIVNNSWGPKQIIVEDGKVKAVEFKRCVSVFDKYGKFNPKYDEKDIKTVKADKVLLSIGQSIVWGDILKNSKVELNPNMTVKADPLTFETGEPDIFVGGDVYTGPKFAIDAIATGKEGAESLHRSVHPGQTLTLGRNRRIFESLDKDNLNLDGYDRAKRQRISYDSNKNNTFSDPRITFTEEQLKAETDRCLKCGVAHVDVNRCIGCGECTTRCKFDAITLHRKFDAYSYGYEKVKPHAIKRALNIKIKTALNPNRDSMDK
;
A
#
# COMPACT_ATOMS: atom_id res chain seq x y z
N MET A 1 31.96 -15.33 -28.74
CA MET A 1 33.05 -14.43 -29.23
C MET A 1 32.76 -12.94 -28.98
N TRP A 2 31.61 -12.55 -28.40
CA TRP A 2 31.20 -11.13 -28.20
C TRP A 2 31.07 -10.69 -26.72
N ALA A 3 31.49 -11.53 -25.76
CA ALA A 3 31.27 -11.30 -24.32
C ALA A 3 32.44 -10.60 -23.61
N GLY A 4 32.89 -9.43 -24.05
CA GLY A 4 33.92 -8.70 -23.28
C GLY A 4 34.40 -7.38 -23.86
N PHE A 5 33.49 -6.53 -24.31
CA PHE A 5 33.85 -5.26 -24.95
C PHE A 5 33.44 -4.00 -24.17
N TYR A 6 32.92 -4.13 -22.95
CA TYR A 6 32.39 -2.98 -22.23
C TYR A 6 32.88 -2.91 -20.78
N ALA A 7 34.15 -2.55 -20.61
CA ALA A 7 34.54 -1.85 -19.39
C ALA A 7 34.15 -0.38 -19.60
N TYR A 8 33.08 0.05 -18.94
CA TYR A 8 32.76 1.47 -18.90
C TYR A 8 33.79 2.16 -18.02
N ASN A 9 34.30 3.30 -18.48
CA ASN A 9 35.33 4.04 -17.73
C ASN A 9 34.81 4.56 -16.37
N TYR A 10 33.50 4.59 -16.18
CA TYR A 10 32.83 5.06 -14.98
C TYR A 10 32.13 3.91 -14.26
N ILE A 11 32.20 3.93 -12.94
CA ILE A 11 31.37 3.07 -12.08
C ILE A 11 30.63 3.92 -11.05
N ALA A 12 29.50 3.41 -10.57
CA ALA A 12 28.75 4.03 -9.50
C ALA A 12 29.29 3.57 -8.14
N GLU A 13 29.28 4.49 -7.17
CA GLU A 13 29.69 4.23 -5.80
C GLU A 13 28.69 4.86 -4.84
N VAL A 14 28.29 4.10 -3.82
CA VAL A 14 27.34 4.54 -2.80
C VAL A 14 28.10 4.95 -1.54
N ASP A 15 27.74 6.12 -1.01
CA ASP A 15 28.07 6.58 0.34
C ASP A 15 26.99 6.06 1.32
N PRO A 16 27.31 5.07 2.18
CA PRO A 16 26.34 4.48 3.09
C PRO A 16 25.77 5.48 4.12
N GLU A 17 26.55 6.47 4.54
CA GLU A 17 26.12 7.47 5.53
C GLU A 17 25.06 8.41 4.95
N LYS A 18 25.19 8.73 3.66
CA LYS A 18 24.20 9.54 2.92
C LYS A 18 23.05 8.73 2.37
N CYS A 19 23.21 7.43 2.19
CA CYS A 19 22.13 6.59 1.67
C CYS A 19 20.92 6.59 2.63
N ALA A 20 19.73 6.54 2.03
CA ALA A 20 18.47 6.47 2.76
C ALA A 20 17.60 5.27 2.31
N ALA A 21 18.18 4.37 1.50
CA ALA A 21 17.55 3.16 0.99
C ALA A 21 16.16 3.38 0.37
N CYS A 22 15.95 4.50 -0.33
CA CYS A 22 14.65 4.80 -0.94
C CYS A 22 14.28 3.82 -2.07
N GLY A 23 15.27 3.17 -2.69
CA GLY A 23 15.11 2.19 -3.76
C GLY A 23 15.07 2.80 -5.17
N GLN A 24 15.02 4.12 -5.34
CA GLN A 24 14.87 4.71 -6.69
C GLN A 24 16.05 4.41 -7.63
N CYS A 25 17.27 4.34 -7.10
CA CYS A 25 18.44 3.92 -7.86
C CYS A 25 18.37 2.44 -8.29
N VAL A 26 17.74 1.59 -7.49
CA VAL A 26 17.52 0.17 -7.77
C VAL A 26 16.47 0.03 -8.85
N GLU A 27 15.32 0.70 -8.69
CA GLU A 27 14.19 0.59 -9.62
C GLU A 27 14.51 1.09 -11.04
N THR A 28 15.51 1.97 -11.19
CA THR A 28 15.92 2.53 -12.49
C THR A 28 17.15 1.85 -13.10
N CYS A 29 17.86 0.97 -12.38
CA CYS A 29 19.16 0.48 -12.82
C CYS A 29 19.01 -0.47 -14.02
N PRO A 30 19.47 -0.14 -15.23
CA PRO A 30 19.23 -0.98 -16.42
C PRO A 30 20.06 -2.27 -16.43
N ALA A 31 21.05 -2.40 -15.54
CA ALA A 31 21.97 -3.54 -15.48
C ALA A 31 21.79 -4.40 -14.21
N ASN A 32 20.85 -4.04 -13.32
CA ASN A 32 20.71 -4.66 -11.99
C ASN A 32 22.01 -4.66 -11.18
N ALA A 33 22.81 -3.61 -11.39
CA ALA A 33 24.04 -3.39 -10.64
C ALA A 33 23.76 -2.82 -9.25
N VAL A 34 22.66 -2.08 -9.08
CA VAL A 34 22.28 -1.49 -7.79
C VAL A 34 21.13 -2.31 -7.20
N ARG A 35 21.30 -2.78 -5.97
CA ARG A 35 20.27 -3.50 -5.18
C ARG A 35 20.26 -2.98 -3.75
N LEU A 36 19.12 -3.11 -3.06
CA LEU A 36 19.04 -2.81 -1.63
C LEU A 36 19.67 -3.93 -0.82
N GLY A 37 20.30 -3.56 0.29
CA GLY A 37 20.76 -4.45 1.33
C GLY A 37 20.45 -3.83 2.70
N GLN A 38 21.23 -4.22 3.70
CA GLN A 38 21.07 -3.74 5.07
C GLN A 38 22.32 -3.01 5.58
N ASN A 39 22.09 -2.06 6.47
CA ASN A 39 23.07 -1.11 6.98
C ASN A 39 23.42 -1.34 8.46
N LEU A 40 22.69 -2.23 9.13
CA LEU A 40 22.89 -2.51 10.56
C LEU A 40 24.04 -3.51 10.76
N CYS A 41 24.69 -3.41 11.91
CA CYS A 41 25.68 -4.39 12.36
C CYS A 41 25.03 -5.78 12.51
N THR A 42 25.76 -6.83 12.16
CA THR A 42 25.30 -8.23 12.26
C THR A 42 26.21 -9.09 13.11
N LYS A 43 25.66 -10.19 13.61
CA LYS A 43 26.40 -11.26 14.31
C LYS A 43 27.26 -12.02 13.31
N GLU A 44 26.67 -12.39 12.17
CA GLU A 44 27.35 -13.00 11.02
C GLU A 44 27.54 -11.97 9.91
N PRO A 45 28.78 -11.73 9.43
CA PRO A 45 29.05 -10.74 8.40
C PRO A 45 28.29 -11.02 7.10
N ILE A 46 27.73 -9.98 6.50
CA ILE A 46 27.02 -10.09 5.23
C ILE A 46 27.99 -9.83 4.08
N GLU A 47 28.01 -10.73 3.11
CA GLU A 47 28.79 -10.58 1.88
C GLU A 47 27.93 -10.06 0.74
N TYR A 48 28.44 -9.04 0.04
CA TYR A 48 27.85 -8.52 -1.19
C TYR A 48 28.68 -9.01 -2.38
N PRO A 49 28.33 -10.16 -2.99
CA PRO A 49 29.13 -10.77 -4.03
C PRO A 49 29.17 -9.88 -5.28
N LEU A 50 30.35 -9.79 -5.89
CA LEU A 50 30.52 -9.17 -7.20
C LEU A 50 30.30 -10.21 -8.30
N THR A 51 29.63 -9.79 -9.38
CA THR A 51 29.43 -10.66 -10.54
C THR A 51 30.77 -11.03 -11.17
N PRO A 52 31.03 -12.31 -11.45
CA PRO A 52 32.25 -12.72 -12.15
C PRO A 52 32.40 -11.99 -13.49
N LEU A 53 33.62 -11.54 -13.82
CA LEU A 53 33.88 -10.87 -15.09
C LEU A 53 34.22 -11.89 -16.20
N PRO A 54 33.77 -11.67 -17.45
CA PRO A 54 34.12 -12.53 -18.58
C PRO A 54 35.62 -12.59 -18.91
N ASP A 55 36.36 -11.53 -18.59
CA ASP A 55 37.81 -11.46 -18.79
C ASP A 55 38.59 -12.26 -17.75
N ASP A 56 37.89 -12.67 -16.70
CA ASP A 56 38.42 -13.44 -15.60
C ASP A 56 37.96 -14.90 -15.75
N HIS A 57 36.68 -15.21 -15.96
CA HIS A 57 36.15 -16.57 -15.89
C HIS A 57 35.89 -17.22 -17.26
N ASN A 58 35.81 -18.55 -17.29
CA ASN A 58 35.23 -19.25 -18.43
C ASN A 58 33.76 -18.83 -18.58
N TRP A 59 33.37 -18.40 -19.78
CA TRP A 59 32.07 -17.78 -20.00
C TRP A 59 31.22 -18.57 -21.01
N GLY A 60 30.27 -19.35 -20.49
CA GLY A 60 29.28 -20.09 -21.27
C GLY A 60 27.84 -19.66 -20.97
N PRO A 61 26.85 -20.36 -21.56
CA PRO A 61 25.42 -20.11 -21.37
C PRO A 61 24.96 -20.02 -19.91
N GLU A 62 25.60 -20.78 -19.03
CA GLU A 62 25.35 -20.82 -17.59
C GLU A 62 25.64 -19.50 -16.87
N ARG A 63 26.40 -18.59 -17.48
CA ARG A 63 26.68 -17.25 -16.94
C ARG A 63 25.87 -16.13 -17.60
N TYR A 64 24.97 -16.47 -18.52
CA TYR A 64 23.98 -15.52 -19.01
C TYR A 64 22.71 -15.59 -18.15
N ASN A 65 22.08 -14.45 -17.97
CA ASN A 65 20.72 -14.38 -17.48
C ASN A 65 19.80 -14.02 -18.66
N PRO A 66 19.30 -15.01 -19.44
CA PRO A 66 18.41 -14.73 -20.57
C PRO A 66 17.10 -14.09 -20.10
N ASP A 67 16.70 -14.35 -18.86
CA ASP A 67 15.44 -13.90 -18.27
C ASP A 67 15.61 -12.62 -17.44
N PHE A 68 16.71 -11.88 -17.63
CA PHE A 68 17.04 -10.64 -16.89
C PHE A 68 15.90 -9.63 -16.82
N ARG A 69 15.10 -9.55 -17.89
CA ARG A 69 13.95 -8.63 -17.97
C ARG A 69 12.75 -9.09 -17.16
N GLU A 70 12.80 -10.31 -16.62
CA GLU A 70 11.73 -10.93 -15.83
C GLU A 70 12.17 -11.20 -14.40
N ASN A 71 13.44 -11.56 -14.16
CA ASN A 71 13.98 -11.93 -12.85
C ASN A 71 14.94 -10.88 -12.25
N PHE A 72 14.77 -9.60 -12.60
CA PHE A 72 15.48 -8.51 -11.96
C PHE A 72 15.18 -8.48 -10.45
N GLU A 73 16.22 -8.43 -9.62
CA GLU A 73 16.11 -8.42 -8.15
C GLU A 73 16.22 -7.00 -7.59
N ASN A 74 15.35 -6.62 -6.66
CA ASN A 74 15.45 -5.31 -6.00
C ASN A 74 16.35 -5.33 -4.76
N VAL A 75 16.55 -6.51 -4.15
CA VAL A 75 17.20 -6.67 -2.85
C VAL A 75 18.19 -7.83 -2.93
N TYR A 76 19.28 -7.76 -2.17
CA TYR A 76 20.15 -8.90 -1.89
C TYR A 76 19.49 -9.86 -0.88
N ASP A 77 19.95 -11.10 -0.81
CA ASP A 77 19.41 -12.15 0.09
C ASP A 77 19.40 -11.74 1.58
N CYS A 78 20.23 -10.77 1.97
CA CYS A 78 20.23 -10.20 3.31
C CYS A 78 18.98 -9.37 3.67
N GLY A 79 18.12 -9.09 2.69
CA GLY A 79 16.95 -8.24 2.85
C GLY A 79 17.29 -6.75 3.01
N THR A 80 16.25 -5.96 3.30
CA THR A 80 16.33 -4.51 3.53
C THR A 80 15.36 -4.04 4.62
N SER A 81 15.17 -2.72 4.75
CA SER A 81 14.38 -2.10 5.81
C SER A 81 12.95 -2.68 5.91
N PRO A 82 12.54 -3.24 7.07
CA PRO A 82 11.23 -3.86 7.24
C PRO A 82 10.04 -2.92 6.97
N CYS A 83 10.21 -1.64 7.29
CA CYS A 83 9.16 -0.64 7.09
C CYS A 83 8.79 -0.38 5.61
N LYS A 84 9.74 -0.55 4.68
CA LYS A 84 9.46 -0.49 3.23
C LYS A 84 8.85 -1.80 2.72
N THR A 85 9.31 -2.94 3.25
CA THR A 85 8.92 -4.26 2.76
C THR A 85 7.48 -4.59 3.14
N THR A 86 7.07 -4.24 4.37
CA THR A 86 5.71 -4.49 4.87
C THR A 86 4.67 -3.49 4.36
N CYS A 87 5.09 -2.26 4.01
CA CYS A 87 4.16 -1.27 3.45
C CYS A 87 3.67 -1.74 2.07
N PRO A 88 2.36 -1.92 1.83
CA PRO A 88 1.86 -2.42 0.55
C PRO A 88 2.24 -1.55 -0.66
N ALA A 89 2.43 -0.24 -0.45
CA ALA A 89 2.88 0.69 -1.49
C ALA A 89 4.41 0.83 -1.59
N HIS A 90 5.17 0.16 -0.72
CA HIS A 90 6.63 0.22 -0.62
C HIS A 90 7.19 1.65 -0.51
N ILE A 91 6.51 2.49 0.28
CA ILE A 91 6.93 3.87 0.55
C ILE A 91 8.35 3.88 1.12
N ALA A 92 9.16 4.85 0.70
CA ALA A 92 10.53 5.01 1.15
C ALA A 92 10.61 5.60 2.58
N VAL A 93 10.18 4.83 3.58
CA VAL A 93 10.03 5.27 4.99
C VAL A 93 11.30 5.88 5.57
N GLN A 94 12.40 5.13 5.56
CA GLN A 94 13.70 5.61 6.03
C GLN A 94 14.13 6.92 5.35
N ALA A 95 13.78 7.09 4.08
CA ALA A 95 14.19 8.22 3.28
C ALA A 95 13.40 9.49 3.60
N TYR A 96 12.07 9.41 3.74
CA TYR A 96 11.30 10.61 4.12
C TYR A 96 11.56 10.98 5.59
N ILE A 97 11.83 10.02 6.48
CA ILE A 97 12.24 10.30 7.87
C ILE A 97 13.57 11.05 7.87
N LYS A 98 14.53 10.64 7.03
CA LYS A 98 15.81 11.35 6.89
C LYS A 98 15.64 12.78 6.39
N LEU A 99 14.75 13.02 5.43
CA LEU A 99 14.44 14.37 4.94
C LEU A 99 13.74 15.21 6.02
N ALA A 100 12.81 14.62 6.78
CA ALA A 100 12.15 15.29 7.90
C ALA A 100 13.14 15.67 9.01
N ALA A 101 14.09 14.79 9.36
CA ALA A 101 15.16 15.10 10.32
C ALA A 101 16.02 16.31 9.89
N GLN A 102 16.09 16.57 8.57
CA GLN A 102 16.83 17.69 7.97
C GLN A 102 15.97 18.95 7.77
N GLY A 103 14.71 18.96 8.22
CA GLY A 103 13.76 20.05 7.98
C GLY A 103 13.28 20.17 6.53
N LYS A 104 13.56 19.18 5.67
CA LYS A 104 13.22 19.18 4.25
C LYS A 104 11.82 18.59 4.01
N TYR A 105 10.81 19.21 4.60
CA TYR A 105 9.45 18.64 4.64
C TYR A 105 8.79 18.54 3.26
N LEU A 106 8.97 19.53 2.38
CA LEU A 106 8.44 19.47 1.01
C LEU A 106 9.09 18.35 0.18
N ASP A 107 10.41 18.16 0.31
CA ASP A 107 11.11 17.05 -0.36
C ASP A 107 10.63 15.70 0.17
N ALA A 108 10.35 15.61 1.48
CA ALA A 108 9.81 14.43 2.11
C ALA A 108 8.39 14.12 1.61
N LEU A 109 7.54 15.15 1.50
CA LEU A 109 6.19 15.03 0.95
C LEU A 109 6.21 14.55 -0.50
N GLU A 110 7.01 15.19 -1.36
CA GLU A 110 7.17 14.75 -2.76
C GLU A 110 7.64 13.29 -2.82
N LEU A 111 8.59 12.90 -1.96
CA LEU A 111 9.11 11.53 -1.94
C LEU A 111 8.03 10.51 -1.56
N ILE A 112 7.15 10.83 -0.60
CA ILE A 112 6.02 9.97 -0.25
C ILE A 112 5.06 9.87 -1.44
N LYS A 113 4.77 10.99 -2.12
CA LYS A 113 3.82 11.07 -3.24
C LYS A 113 4.25 10.39 -4.53
N LYS A 114 5.46 9.85 -4.58
CA LYS A 114 5.87 8.90 -5.63
C LYS A 114 5.19 7.54 -5.49
N GLU A 115 4.81 7.17 -4.28
CA GLU A 115 4.23 5.86 -3.94
C GLU A 115 2.80 5.97 -3.42
N ASN A 116 2.48 7.05 -2.71
CA ASN A 116 1.18 7.27 -2.12
C ASN A 116 0.64 8.67 -2.45
N PRO A 117 -0.38 8.80 -3.32
CA PRO A 117 -1.01 10.08 -3.62
C PRO A 117 -1.91 10.63 -2.50
N PHE A 118 -2.15 9.85 -1.44
CA PHE A 118 -2.99 10.24 -0.29
C PHE A 118 -2.23 10.15 1.06
N PRO A 119 -1.08 10.83 1.22
CA PRO A 119 -0.28 10.76 2.44
C PRO A 119 -0.99 11.32 3.69
N ALA A 120 -1.82 12.36 3.57
CA ALA A 120 -2.54 12.99 4.66
C ALA A 120 -3.71 12.14 5.15
N VAL A 121 -4.42 11.47 4.23
CA VAL A 121 -5.37 10.40 4.57
C VAL A 121 -4.65 9.26 5.28
N CYS A 122 -3.58 8.73 4.68
CA CYS A 122 -2.86 7.60 5.28
C CYS A 122 -2.21 7.96 6.62
N GLY A 123 -1.84 9.22 6.88
CA GLY A 123 -1.33 9.65 8.20
C GLY A 123 -2.37 9.71 9.30
N ARG A 124 -3.64 9.37 9.00
CA ARG A 124 -4.76 9.38 9.96
C ARG A 124 -5.40 8.02 10.17
N ILE A 125 -5.33 7.14 9.16
CA ILE A 125 -6.10 5.89 9.09
C ILE A 125 -5.27 4.67 8.66
N CYS A 126 -3.96 4.80 8.49
CA CYS A 126 -3.11 3.67 8.09
C CYS A 126 -2.96 2.69 9.25
N PRO A 127 -2.96 1.36 8.98
CA PRO A 127 -2.78 0.35 10.02
C PRO A 127 -1.34 0.26 10.55
N HIS A 128 -0.44 1.13 10.05
CA HIS A 128 0.95 1.27 10.45
C HIS A 128 1.74 -0.04 10.60
N ASP A 129 1.56 -1.00 9.68
CA ASP A 129 2.35 -2.25 9.65
C ASP A 129 3.86 -2.01 9.63
N CYS A 130 4.29 -0.87 9.07
CA CYS A 130 5.67 -0.40 9.10
C CYS A 130 6.22 -0.13 10.51
N GLU A 131 5.36 0.23 11.46
CA GLU A 131 5.70 0.35 12.88
C GLU A 131 5.70 -1.01 13.57
N ASN A 132 4.72 -1.87 13.26
CA ASN A 132 4.62 -3.22 13.81
C ASN A 132 5.90 -4.03 13.52
N GLU A 133 6.46 -3.87 12.32
CA GLU A 133 7.69 -4.54 11.92
C GLU A 133 8.98 -3.73 12.16
N CYS A 134 8.91 -2.56 12.81
CA CYS A 134 10.07 -1.72 13.03
C CYS A 134 11.16 -2.46 13.84
N THR A 135 12.38 -2.55 13.30
CA THR A 135 13.54 -3.15 14.00
C THR A 135 13.82 -2.52 15.37
N ARG A 136 13.44 -1.25 15.58
CA ARG A 136 13.65 -0.58 16.87
C ARG A 136 12.83 -1.19 18.02
N SER A 137 11.76 -1.90 17.71
CA SER A 137 10.95 -2.63 18.71
C SER A 137 11.76 -3.68 19.48
N ASP A 138 12.88 -4.16 18.92
CA ASP A 138 13.78 -5.12 19.59
C ASP A 138 14.73 -4.43 20.60
N ILE A 139 14.73 -3.09 20.66
CA ILE A 139 15.54 -2.27 21.58
C ILE A 139 14.64 -1.59 22.62
N ASP A 140 13.63 -0.86 22.13
CA ASP A 140 12.67 -0.12 22.95
C ASP A 140 11.25 -0.16 22.36
N GLU A 141 10.85 0.86 21.59
CA GLU A 141 9.53 1.03 20.99
C GLU A 141 9.70 1.43 19.52
N PRO A 142 8.76 1.10 18.63
CA PRO A 142 8.87 1.46 17.23
C PRO A 142 8.98 2.97 17.03
N VAL A 143 9.56 3.37 15.90
CA VAL A 143 9.50 4.77 15.46
C VAL A 143 8.05 5.13 15.15
N ALA A 144 7.56 6.30 15.58
CA ALA A 144 6.23 6.81 15.25
C ALA A 144 6.18 7.32 13.79
N ILE A 145 6.30 6.36 12.86
CA ILE A 145 6.37 6.54 11.41
C ILE A 145 5.10 7.23 10.88
N ASP A 146 3.92 6.85 11.38
CA ASP A 146 2.64 7.40 10.96
C ASP A 146 2.48 8.86 11.39
N GLU A 147 2.93 9.21 12.61
CA GLU A 147 2.91 10.58 13.12
C GLU A 147 3.90 11.50 12.40
N ILE A 148 5.09 10.98 12.07
CA ILE A 148 6.04 11.69 11.19
C ILE A 148 5.39 11.95 9.83
N LYS A 149 4.72 10.95 9.25
CA LYS A 149 4.03 11.08 7.96
C LYS A 149 2.87 12.08 8.05
N LYS A 150 2.07 12.06 9.13
CA LYS A 150 0.98 13.03 9.37
C LYS A 150 1.52 14.45 9.40
N PHE A 151 2.60 14.71 10.16
CA PHE A 151 3.25 16.02 10.20
C PHE A 151 3.65 16.50 8.81
N ILE A 152 4.34 15.66 8.04
CA ILE A 152 4.78 16.01 6.68
C ILE A 152 3.58 16.27 5.76
N ALA A 153 2.57 15.41 5.85
CA ALA A 153 1.42 15.44 4.96
C ALA A 153 0.40 16.54 5.29
N ASP A 154 0.41 17.10 6.50
CA ASP A 154 -0.41 18.27 6.84
C ASP A 154 -0.05 19.51 5.98
N LEU A 155 1.15 19.54 5.37
CA LEU A 155 1.50 20.51 4.33
C LEU A 155 0.57 20.46 3.10
N GLU A 156 -0.07 19.32 2.81
CA GLU A 156 -1.03 19.19 1.71
C GLU A 156 -2.32 19.97 1.96
N LEU A 157 -2.65 20.20 3.23
CA LEU A 157 -3.89 20.87 3.62
C LEU A 157 -3.83 22.36 3.32
N ASN A 158 -2.64 22.96 3.29
CA ASN A 158 -2.43 24.33 2.87
C ASN A 158 -2.14 24.40 1.37
N GLN A 159 -2.95 25.14 0.62
CA GLN A 159 -2.81 25.32 -0.83
C GLN A 159 -1.45 25.91 -1.24
N GLU A 160 -0.81 26.74 -0.39
CA GLU A 160 0.49 27.36 -0.69
C GLU A 160 1.66 26.37 -0.63
N THR A 161 1.53 25.30 0.16
CA THR A 161 2.57 24.29 0.37
C THR A 161 2.23 22.93 -0.25
N ARG A 162 1.04 22.79 -0.82
CA ARG A 162 0.56 21.56 -1.44
C ARG A 162 1.44 21.14 -2.61
N PHE A 163 1.88 19.89 -2.60
CA PHE A 163 2.67 19.34 -3.71
C PHE A 163 1.75 18.81 -4.82
N VAL A 164 1.86 19.40 -6.00
CA VAL A 164 1.22 18.92 -7.23
C VAL A 164 2.32 18.44 -8.18
N PRO A 165 2.32 17.16 -8.59
CA PRO A 165 3.37 16.65 -9.47
C PRO A 165 3.24 17.26 -10.87
N GLU A 166 4.38 17.41 -11.55
CA GLU A 166 4.39 17.81 -12.95
C GLU A 166 3.95 16.66 -13.87
N LYS A 167 3.34 17.02 -15.02
CA LYS A 167 3.04 16.06 -16.09
C LYS A 167 4.31 15.66 -16.81
N LEU A 168 4.52 14.36 -16.98
CA LEU A 168 5.75 13.78 -17.53
C LEU A 168 5.76 13.76 -19.07
N TYR A 169 4.60 13.53 -19.69
CA TYR A 169 4.46 13.36 -21.14
C TYR A 169 3.17 14.02 -21.64
N ASP A 170 2.98 14.03 -22.96
CA ASP A 170 1.70 14.39 -23.60
C ASP A 170 1.06 13.15 -24.23
N PHE A 171 0.16 12.52 -23.48
CA PHE A 171 -0.71 11.43 -23.95
C PHE A 171 -2.19 11.85 -23.95
N SER A 172 -2.46 13.15 -24.08
CA SER A 172 -3.80 13.72 -24.00
C SER A 172 -4.79 13.16 -25.03
N HIS A 173 -4.27 12.63 -26.15
CA HIS A 173 -5.05 11.97 -27.19
C HIS A 173 -5.55 10.56 -26.82
N ILE A 174 -5.04 9.97 -25.73
CA ILE A 174 -5.47 8.65 -25.22
C ILE A 174 -6.39 8.88 -24.01
N LYS A 175 -7.65 8.43 -24.15
CA LYS A 175 -8.67 8.54 -23.10
C LYS A 175 -8.71 7.26 -22.26
N ILE A 176 -8.65 7.39 -20.94
CA ILE A 176 -8.78 6.28 -19.98
C ILE A 176 -9.98 6.53 -19.07
N ALA A 177 -10.81 5.49 -18.88
CA ALA A 177 -11.96 5.52 -18.00
C ALA A 177 -11.63 4.79 -16.69
N ILE A 178 -11.94 5.42 -15.57
CA ILE A 178 -11.82 4.82 -14.24
C ILE A 178 -13.20 4.77 -13.62
N ILE A 179 -13.61 3.61 -13.12
CA ILE A 179 -14.95 3.38 -12.59
C ILE A 179 -14.85 3.23 -11.07
N GLY A 180 -15.32 4.23 -10.33
CA GLY A 180 -15.22 4.35 -8.88
C GLY A 180 -14.14 5.35 -8.46
N SER A 181 -14.50 6.26 -7.54
CA SER A 181 -13.61 7.30 -6.99
C SER A 181 -13.05 6.94 -5.59
N GLY A 182 -12.98 5.64 -5.26
CA GLY A 182 -12.29 5.18 -4.05
C GLY A 182 -10.76 5.31 -4.15
N PRO A 183 -10.01 4.92 -3.09
CA PRO A 183 -8.55 5.06 -3.05
C PRO A 183 -7.84 4.42 -4.26
N ALA A 184 -8.28 3.23 -4.69
CA ALA A 184 -7.70 2.55 -5.86
C ALA A 184 -7.94 3.32 -7.16
N GLY A 185 -9.17 3.79 -7.39
CA GLY A 185 -9.54 4.54 -8.60
C GLY A 185 -8.82 5.88 -8.67
N LEU A 186 -8.81 6.64 -7.58
CA LEU A 186 -8.11 7.91 -7.53
C LEU A 186 -6.58 7.74 -7.60
N SER A 187 -6.02 6.69 -7.00
CA SER A 187 -4.58 6.38 -7.15
C SER A 187 -4.22 6.11 -8.61
N CYS A 188 -5.00 5.27 -9.30
CA CYS A 188 -4.82 5.01 -10.73
C CYS A 188 -4.94 6.31 -11.56
N ALA A 189 -5.94 7.14 -11.24
CA ALA A 189 -6.17 8.41 -11.90
C ALA A 189 -4.98 9.37 -11.76
N TYR A 190 -4.45 9.49 -10.53
CA TYR A 190 -3.29 10.33 -10.22
C TYR A 190 -2.08 9.96 -11.09
N TYR A 191 -1.70 8.68 -11.12
CA TYR A 191 -0.52 8.23 -11.86
C TYR A 191 -0.67 8.27 -13.38
N LEU A 192 -1.88 8.09 -13.91
CA LEU A 192 -2.15 8.26 -15.34
C LEU A 192 -2.20 9.74 -15.72
N ALA A 193 -2.82 10.60 -14.92
CA ALA A 193 -2.85 12.04 -15.18
C ALA A 193 -1.45 12.65 -15.10
N GLN A 194 -0.63 12.21 -14.15
CA GLN A 194 0.79 12.58 -14.07
C GLN A 194 1.56 12.13 -15.33
N ARG A 195 1.25 10.96 -15.90
CA ARG A 195 1.83 10.53 -17.20
C ARG A 195 1.25 11.28 -18.40
N GLY A 196 0.27 12.17 -18.23
CA GLY A 196 -0.26 13.03 -19.29
C GLY A 196 -1.47 12.49 -20.06
N TYR A 197 -2.13 11.45 -19.56
CA TYR A 197 -3.34 10.90 -20.18
C TYR A 197 -4.57 11.79 -19.94
N THR A 198 -5.56 11.71 -20.83
CA THR A 198 -6.91 12.23 -20.54
C THR A 198 -7.67 11.20 -19.72
N VAL A 199 -7.86 11.48 -18.44
CA VAL A 199 -8.48 10.55 -17.48
C VAL A 199 -9.84 11.08 -17.05
N THR A 200 -10.87 10.22 -17.15
CA THR A 200 -12.20 10.49 -16.60
C THR A 200 -12.54 9.44 -15.54
N VAL A 201 -12.88 9.90 -14.33
CA VAL A 201 -13.38 9.06 -13.24
C VAL A 201 -14.90 9.15 -13.18
N PHE A 202 -15.57 8.01 -13.31
CA PHE A 202 -17.02 7.87 -13.17
C PHE A 202 -17.35 7.41 -11.75
N GLU A 203 -18.13 8.21 -11.03
CA GLU A 203 -18.53 7.95 -9.64
C GLU A 203 -20.05 7.89 -9.55
N LYS A 204 -20.56 6.82 -8.93
CA LYS A 204 -21.99 6.60 -8.73
C LYS A 204 -22.59 7.61 -7.76
N GLU A 205 -21.86 7.94 -6.70
CA GLU A 205 -22.30 8.84 -5.65
C GLU A 205 -22.10 10.32 -6.06
N GLN A 206 -22.67 11.24 -5.27
CA GLN A 206 -22.50 12.68 -5.49
C GLN A 206 -21.17 13.23 -4.97
N LYS A 207 -20.50 12.48 -4.09
CA LYS A 207 -19.20 12.85 -3.49
C LYS A 207 -18.12 11.87 -3.90
N LEU A 208 -16.92 12.42 -4.12
CA LEU A 208 -15.72 11.66 -4.43
C LEU A 208 -15.08 11.04 -3.17
N GLY A 209 -14.13 10.13 -3.37
CA GLY A 209 -13.29 9.55 -2.30
C GLY A 209 -13.74 8.16 -1.82
N GLY A 210 -14.88 7.66 -2.33
CA GLY A 210 -15.40 6.33 -2.00
C GLY A 210 -15.46 6.08 -0.49
N MET A 211 -14.88 4.98 -0.02
CA MET A 211 -14.89 4.63 1.42
C MET A 211 -14.13 5.63 2.31
N LEU A 212 -13.17 6.40 1.78
CA LEU A 212 -12.49 7.45 2.58
C LEU A 212 -13.50 8.52 3.02
N THR A 213 -14.34 8.96 2.08
CA THR A 213 -15.35 9.99 2.34
C THR A 213 -16.59 9.41 2.99
N LEU A 214 -17.06 8.25 2.51
CA LEU A 214 -18.38 7.71 2.84
C LEU A 214 -18.36 6.63 3.91
N GLY A 215 -17.25 5.89 4.05
CA GLY A 215 -17.12 4.77 4.97
C GLY A 215 -16.48 5.14 6.32
N ILE A 216 -15.57 6.10 6.34
CA ILE A 216 -14.83 6.47 7.56
C ILE A 216 -15.50 7.68 8.23
N PRO A 217 -15.69 7.72 9.56
CA PRO A 217 -16.29 8.86 10.24
C PRO A 217 -15.31 10.05 10.38
N SER A 218 -15.84 11.27 10.44
CA SER A 218 -15.03 12.50 10.49
C SER A 218 -14.10 12.62 11.70
N PHE A 219 -14.41 11.99 12.84
CA PHE A 219 -13.51 12.01 14.02
C PHE A 219 -12.24 11.18 13.83
N ARG A 220 -12.15 10.39 12.75
CA ARG A 220 -10.95 9.67 12.34
C ARG A 220 -10.29 10.26 11.10
N LEU A 221 -11.11 10.70 10.15
CA LEU A 221 -10.67 11.27 8.89
C LEU A 221 -11.65 12.37 8.47
N GLU A 222 -11.24 13.62 8.69
CA GLU A 222 -12.00 14.76 8.26
C GLU A 222 -12.13 14.83 6.73
N LYS A 223 -13.24 15.40 6.27
CA LYS A 223 -13.61 15.38 4.84
C LYS A 223 -12.81 16.37 4.03
N ASP A 224 -12.42 17.48 4.63
CA ASP A 224 -11.51 18.47 4.05
C ASP A 224 -10.11 17.90 3.79
N VAL A 225 -9.64 16.94 4.60
CA VAL A 225 -8.38 16.22 4.33
C VAL A 225 -8.47 15.41 3.05
N VAL A 226 -9.57 14.67 2.84
CA VAL A 226 -9.79 13.89 1.61
C VAL A 226 -9.95 14.82 0.42
N GLU A 227 -10.72 15.90 0.56
CA GLU A 227 -10.94 16.90 -0.49
C GLU A 227 -9.64 17.59 -0.91
N ALA A 228 -8.77 17.94 0.06
CA ALA A 228 -7.47 18.56 -0.22
C ALA A 228 -6.55 17.71 -1.11
N GLU A 229 -6.58 16.39 -0.95
CA GLU A 229 -5.79 15.48 -1.79
C GLU A 229 -6.47 15.22 -3.14
N ILE A 230 -7.81 15.19 -3.19
CA ILE A 230 -8.57 15.12 -4.45
C ILE A 230 -8.36 16.37 -5.31
N ASP A 231 -8.21 17.54 -4.70
CA ASP A 231 -7.88 18.79 -5.41
C ASP A 231 -6.59 18.67 -6.22
N VAL A 232 -5.63 17.84 -5.81
CA VAL A 232 -4.41 17.58 -6.58
C VAL A 232 -4.76 16.90 -7.90
N LEU A 233 -5.72 15.98 -7.91
CA LEU A 233 -6.20 15.34 -9.14
C LEU A 233 -6.94 16.32 -10.05
N HIS A 234 -7.75 17.23 -9.47
CA HIS A 234 -8.35 18.32 -10.24
C HIS A 234 -7.29 19.19 -10.91
N GLN A 235 -6.22 19.56 -10.19
CA GLN A 235 -5.10 20.34 -10.74
C GLN A 235 -4.30 19.59 -11.81
N LEU A 236 -4.24 18.25 -11.74
CA LEU A 236 -3.70 17.41 -12.80
C LEU A 236 -4.61 17.30 -14.03
N GLY A 237 -5.83 17.84 -13.95
CA GLY A 237 -6.81 17.83 -15.04
C GLY A 237 -7.60 16.53 -15.14
N VAL A 238 -7.71 15.76 -14.05
CA VAL A 238 -8.62 14.62 -13.99
C VAL A 238 -10.06 15.12 -14.06
N GLU A 239 -10.84 14.55 -14.98
CA GLU A 239 -12.27 14.83 -15.10
C GLU A 239 -13.07 13.90 -14.19
N PHE A 240 -14.04 14.44 -13.47
CA PHE A 240 -14.92 13.67 -12.60
C PHE A 240 -16.37 13.75 -13.09
N LYS A 241 -17.02 12.59 -13.18
CA LYS A 241 -18.45 12.43 -13.49
C LYS A 241 -19.15 11.77 -12.31
N CYS A 242 -19.56 12.59 -11.33
CA CYS A 242 -20.33 12.14 -10.18
C CYS A 242 -21.80 11.90 -10.54
N GLY A 243 -22.49 11.05 -9.78
CA GLY A 243 -23.88 10.67 -10.04
C GLY A 243 -24.08 9.78 -11.27
N VAL A 244 -23.02 9.15 -11.79
CA VAL A 244 -23.05 8.29 -12.98
C VAL A 244 -22.68 6.86 -12.60
N GLU A 245 -23.65 5.95 -12.67
CA GLU A 245 -23.46 4.53 -12.40
C GLU A 245 -23.20 3.76 -13.71
N VAL A 246 -21.94 3.36 -13.93
CA VAL A 246 -21.57 2.52 -15.08
C VAL A 246 -22.20 1.13 -14.93
N GLY A 247 -22.85 0.66 -15.99
CA GLY A 247 -23.75 -0.50 -16.00
C GLY A 247 -25.24 -0.12 -15.95
N LYS A 248 -25.57 1.12 -15.59
CA LYS A 248 -26.96 1.60 -15.51
C LYS A 248 -27.19 2.85 -16.35
N ASP A 249 -26.41 3.90 -16.12
CA ASP A 249 -26.55 5.19 -16.82
C ASP A 249 -25.70 5.24 -18.10
N VAL A 250 -24.58 4.50 -18.11
CA VAL A 250 -23.70 4.29 -19.28
C VAL A 250 -23.07 2.90 -19.21
N THR A 251 -22.77 2.29 -20.34
CA THR A 251 -22.12 0.96 -20.43
C THR A 251 -20.65 1.06 -20.85
N LEU A 252 -19.86 0.01 -20.57
CA LEU A 252 -18.47 -0.05 -21.04
C LEU A 252 -18.37 0.05 -22.57
N ASP A 253 -19.30 -0.53 -23.31
CA ASP A 253 -19.34 -0.46 -24.78
C ASP A 253 -19.63 0.96 -25.30
N GLU A 254 -20.54 1.70 -24.65
CA GLU A 254 -20.77 3.11 -24.98
C GLU A 254 -19.53 3.96 -24.70
N LEU A 255 -18.81 3.69 -23.61
CA LEU A 255 -17.55 4.37 -23.34
C LEU A 255 -16.48 4.01 -24.39
N ARG A 256 -16.36 2.75 -24.80
CA ARG A 256 -15.49 2.37 -25.94
C ARG A 256 -15.83 3.16 -27.19
N ALA A 257 -17.12 3.29 -27.51
CA ALA A 257 -17.60 4.08 -28.65
C ALA A 257 -17.27 5.59 -28.53
N GLN A 258 -17.16 6.11 -27.30
CA GLN A 258 -16.69 7.48 -27.02
C GLN A 258 -15.15 7.65 -27.06
N GLY A 259 -14.42 6.59 -27.44
CA GLY A 259 -12.98 6.63 -27.69
C GLY A 259 -12.10 6.27 -26.50
N TYR A 260 -12.66 5.81 -25.38
CA TYR A 260 -11.85 5.30 -24.26
C TYR A 260 -11.10 4.03 -24.69
N LYS A 261 -9.80 3.96 -24.33
CA LYS A 261 -8.87 2.91 -24.77
C LYS A 261 -8.55 1.88 -23.69
N GLY A 262 -8.85 2.19 -22.44
CA GLY A 262 -8.64 1.29 -21.31
C GLY A 262 -9.54 1.68 -20.14
N PHE A 263 -9.84 0.69 -19.32
CA PHE A 263 -10.80 0.75 -18.23
C PHE A 263 -10.15 0.23 -16.94
N TYR A 264 -10.24 1.01 -15.86
CA TYR A 264 -9.88 0.56 -14.53
C TYR A 264 -11.14 0.47 -13.66
N ILE A 265 -11.54 -0.74 -13.27
CA ILE A 265 -12.72 -0.93 -12.42
C ILE A 265 -12.28 -1.02 -10.95
N ALA A 266 -12.75 -0.05 -10.16
CA ALA A 266 -12.39 0.16 -8.75
C ALA A 266 -13.62 0.55 -7.90
N ILE A 267 -14.76 -0.10 -8.13
CA ILE A 267 -16.04 0.20 -7.44
C ILE A 267 -16.09 -0.21 -5.96
N GLY A 268 -15.07 -0.93 -5.47
CA GLY A 268 -14.95 -1.39 -4.09
C GLY A 268 -15.98 -2.45 -3.67
N ALA A 269 -16.04 -2.75 -2.37
CA ALA A 269 -17.06 -3.60 -1.75
C ALA A 269 -18.10 -2.74 -1.02
N GLN A 270 -19.10 -2.28 -1.74
CA GLN A 270 -20.00 -1.20 -1.31
C GLN A 270 -21.17 -1.64 -0.41
N ALA A 271 -21.50 -2.92 -0.34
CA ALA A 271 -22.67 -3.40 0.41
C ALA A 271 -22.29 -4.19 1.66
N GLY A 272 -23.11 -4.16 2.71
CA GLY A 272 -22.94 -5.01 3.89
C GLY A 272 -23.34 -6.48 3.63
N ARG A 273 -22.63 -7.41 4.27
CA ARG A 273 -23.03 -8.82 4.30
C ARG A 273 -24.27 -9.03 5.16
N LYS A 274 -25.00 -10.12 4.88
CA LYS A 274 -26.16 -10.57 5.64
C LYS A 274 -25.83 -11.77 6.53
N LEU A 275 -26.42 -11.82 7.72
CA LEU A 275 -26.35 -12.90 8.71
C LEU A 275 -27.24 -14.09 8.33
N ASN A 276 -28.32 -13.84 7.58
CA ASN A 276 -29.39 -14.78 7.26
C ASN A 276 -30.07 -15.36 8.51
N ILE A 277 -30.43 -14.49 9.45
CA ILE A 277 -31.14 -14.85 10.69
C ILE A 277 -32.54 -14.23 10.73
N GLU A 278 -33.39 -14.78 11.60
CA GLU A 278 -34.72 -14.22 11.83
C GLU A 278 -34.65 -12.77 12.35
N GLY A 279 -35.56 -11.93 11.84
CA GLY A 279 -35.65 -10.51 12.19
C GLY A 279 -34.65 -9.58 11.48
N GLU A 280 -33.68 -10.11 10.73
CA GLU A 280 -32.62 -9.31 10.07
C GLU A 280 -33.15 -8.29 9.06
N ASN A 281 -34.23 -8.58 8.34
CA ASN A 281 -34.79 -7.67 7.33
C ASN A 281 -35.66 -6.55 7.91
N HIS A 282 -35.71 -6.39 9.24
CA HIS A 282 -36.47 -5.31 9.87
C HIS A 282 -35.82 -3.94 9.61
N LYS A 283 -36.62 -2.89 9.42
CA LYS A 283 -36.13 -1.53 9.06
C LYS A 283 -35.16 -0.88 10.05
N ASP A 284 -35.20 -1.30 11.32
CA ASP A 284 -34.31 -0.83 12.38
C ASP A 284 -33.04 -1.70 12.53
N VAL A 285 -32.86 -2.66 11.62
CA VAL A 285 -31.62 -3.41 11.41
C VAL A 285 -30.96 -2.84 10.16
N ILE A 286 -29.81 -2.19 10.34
CA ILE A 286 -29.15 -1.41 9.28
C ILE A 286 -27.73 -1.94 9.09
N SER A 287 -27.26 -2.00 7.85
CA SER A 287 -25.83 -2.24 7.61
C SER A 287 -25.01 -1.09 8.21
N GLY A 288 -23.92 -1.43 8.89
CA GLY A 288 -22.97 -0.45 9.43
C GLY A 288 -22.42 0.50 8.36
N ILE A 289 -22.20 0.00 7.14
CA ILE A 289 -21.72 0.80 6.01
C ILE A 289 -22.77 1.77 5.53
N ASP A 290 -24.02 1.32 5.36
CA ASP A 290 -25.10 2.21 4.95
C ASP A 290 -25.36 3.28 6.02
N TYR A 291 -25.24 2.90 7.29
CA TYR A 291 -25.36 3.81 8.43
C TYR A 291 -24.28 4.90 8.41
N LEU A 292 -23.01 4.53 8.23
CA LEU A 292 -21.90 5.50 8.13
C LEU A 292 -22.01 6.35 6.86
N ARG A 293 -22.37 5.76 5.72
CA ARG A 293 -22.59 6.47 4.45
C ARG A 293 -23.65 7.54 4.61
N ASP A 294 -24.78 7.22 5.20
CA ASP A 294 -25.88 8.17 5.42
C ASP A 294 -25.44 9.37 6.25
N ILE A 295 -24.67 9.14 7.32
CA ILE A 295 -24.13 10.20 8.17
C ILE A 295 -23.12 11.07 7.39
N ASN A 296 -22.20 10.45 6.67
CA ASN A 296 -21.16 11.14 5.89
C ASN A 296 -21.72 11.91 4.67
N LEU A 297 -22.89 11.50 4.16
CA LEU A 297 -23.66 12.26 3.18
C LEU A 297 -24.46 13.42 3.80
N GLY A 298 -24.34 13.65 5.11
CA GLY A 298 -25.01 14.73 5.82
C GLY A 298 -26.48 14.46 6.14
N LYS A 299 -26.95 13.20 6.04
CA LYS A 299 -28.30 12.86 6.49
C LYS A 299 -28.36 12.98 8.02
N HIS A 300 -29.40 13.62 8.54
CA HIS A 300 -29.62 13.76 9.98
C HIS A 300 -30.06 12.45 10.63
N VAL A 301 -29.14 11.49 10.73
CA VAL A 301 -29.38 10.21 11.40
C VAL A 301 -29.33 10.40 12.91
N LYS A 302 -30.47 10.22 13.58
CA LYS A 302 -30.54 10.16 15.05
C LYS A 302 -30.67 8.72 15.49
N THR A 303 -29.82 8.31 16.43
CA THR A 303 -29.81 6.96 16.96
C THR A 303 -30.27 7.02 18.40
N LYS A 304 -31.47 6.51 18.70
CA LYS A 304 -32.08 6.58 20.04
C LYS A 304 -32.19 5.18 20.64
N GLY A 305 -32.14 5.10 21.97
CA GLY A 305 -32.34 3.85 22.69
C GLY A 305 -31.06 3.03 22.82
N ASN A 306 -31.23 1.73 23.04
CA ASN A 306 -30.15 0.77 23.21
C ASN A 306 -29.76 0.22 21.83
N VAL A 307 -28.49 0.41 21.46
CA VAL A 307 -27.97 -0.04 20.17
C VAL A 307 -27.12 -1.28 20.37
N VAL A 308 -27.36 -2.29 19.53
CA VAL A 308 -26.50 -3.45 19.40
C VAL A 308 -25.73 -3.34 18.09
N VAL A 309 -24.39 -3.39 18.17
CA VAL A 309 -23.52 -3.47 17.00
C VAL A 309 -22.98 -4.89 16.90
N ILE A 310 -23.04 -5.51 15.72
CA ILE A 310 -22.56 -6.88 15.50
C ILE A 310 -21.38 -6.84 14.53
N GLY A 311 -20.20 -7.23 15.00
CA GLY A 311 -18.95 -7.23 14.24
C GLY A 311 -17.74 -6.95 15.13
N GLY A 312 -16.55 -7.44 14.73
CA GLY A 312 -15.31 -7.32 15.50
C GLY A 312 -14.21 -6.44 14.88
N GLY A 313 -14.36 -5.99 13.64
CA GLY A 313 -13.33 -5.19 12.93
C GLY A 313 -13.47 -3.68 13.10
N ASN A 314 -12.53 -2.90 12.55
CA ASN A 314 -12.49 -1.43 12.64
C ASN A 314 -13.82 -0.75 12.23
N VAL A 315 -14.51 -1.27 11.21
CA VAL A 315 -15.84 -0.74 10.81
C VAL A 315 -16.87 -0.88 11.93
N ALA A 316 -16.83 -1.96 12.72
CA ALA A 316 -17.73 -2.13 13.86
C ALA A 316 -17.42 -1.10 14.97
N ILE A 317 -16.14 -0.82 15.21
CA ILE A 317 -15.70 0.22 16.15
C ILE A 317 -16.19 1.60 15.70
N ASP A 318 -15.96 1.96 14.44
CA ASP A 318 -16.42 3.23 13.87
C ASP A 318 -17.93 3.40 13.97
N VAL A 319 -18.69 2.34 13.65
CA VAL A 319 -20.15 2.31 13.78
C VAL A 319 -20.59 2.50 15.24
N ALA A 320 -19.94 1.82 16.19
CA ALA A 320 -20.28 1.91 17.60
C ALA A 320 -20.02 3.31 18.17
N ARG A 321 -18.85 3.90 17.90
CA ARG A 321 -18.47 5.25 18.31
C ARG A 321 -19.34 6.32 17.65
N THR A 322 -19.74 6.09 16.40
CA THR A 322 -20.68 6.97 15.69
C THR A 322 -22.11 6.88 16.27
N ALA A 323 -22.55 5.69 16.68
CA ALA A 323 -23.84 5.52 17.34
C ALA A 323 -23.94 6.33 18.65
N LEU A 324 -22.87 6.38 19.45
CA LEU A 324 -22.81 7.24 20.64
C LEU A 324 -22.97 8.73 20.27
N ARG A 325 -22.18 9.21 19.30
CA ARG A 325 -22.20 10.62 18.85
C ARG A 325 -23.53 11.06 18.22
N THR A 326 -24.32 10.11 17.72
CA THR A 326 -25.65 10.37 17.14
C THR A 326 -26.79 10.20 18.14
N GLY A 327 -26.48 9.98 19.42
CA GLY A 327 -27.42 10.05 20.54
C GLY A 327 -27.86 8.72 21.15
N ALA A 328 -27.16 7.61 20.87
CA ALA A 328 -27.49 6.32 21.46
C ALA A 328 -27.41 6.39 22.99
N LYS A 329 -28.36 5.77 23.69
CA LYS A 329 -28.36 5.72 25.16
C LYS A 329 -27.30 4.75 25.67
N THR A 330 -27.20 3.59 25.02
CA THR A 330 -26.18 2.57 25.27
C THR A 330 -25.76 1.97 23.94
N VAL A 331 -24.49 1.57 23.84
CA VAL A 331 -23.97 0.84 22.68
C VAL A 331 -23.27 -0.40 23.19
N ASN A 332 -23.80 -1.57 22.80
CA ASN A 332 -23.19 -2.86 23.11
C ASN A 332 -22.71 -3.48 21.79
N MET A 333 -21.41 -3.67 21.66
CA MET A 333 -20.81 -4.34 20.52
C MET A 333 -20.65 -5.83 20.84
N PHE A 334 -20.97 -6.69 19.88
CA PHE A 334 -20.83 -8.14 19.98
C PHE A 334 -20.00 -8.67 18.81
N CYS A 335 -19.02 -9.51 19.11
CA CYS A 335 -18.15 -10.13 18.12
C CYS A 335 -17.93 -11.62 18.42
N LEU A 336 -17.55 -12.38 17.38
CA LEU A 336 -17.34 -13.82 17.48
C LEU A 336 -16.01 -14.14 18.16
N GLU A 337 -15.05 -13.26 17.95
CA GLU A 337 -13.65 -13.34 18.34
C GLU A 337 -13.49 -13.13 19.85
N GLY A 338 -12.50 -13.82 20.44
CA GLY A 338 -11.98 -13.47 21.76
C GLY A 338 -11.35 -12.08 21.78
N GLU A 339 -11.04 -11.57 22.97
CA GLU A 339 -10.48 -10.21 23.13
C GLU A 339 -9.17 -10.03 22.33
N ASN A 340 -8.27 -11.00 22.40
CA ASN A 340 -6.98 -10.97 21.68
C ASN A 340 -7.07 -11.46 20.22
N GLU A 341 -8.27 -11.79 19.74
CA GLU A 341 -8.52 -12.28 18.38
C GLU A 341 -9.30 -11.27 17.54
N MET A 342 -9.63 -10.10 18.11
CA MET A 342 -10.40 -9.08 17.42
C MET A 342 -9.65 -8.58 16.17
N PRO A 343 -10.32 -8.48 15.01
CA PRO A 343 -9.70 -7.90 13.81
C PRO A 343 -9.48 -6.38 13.89
N ALA A 344 -10.09 -5.70 14.86
CA ALA A 344 -9.89 -4.28 15.06
C ALA A 344 -8.54 -3.99 15.72
N GLN A 345 -7.97 -2.81 15.47
CA GLN A 345 -6.74 -2.39 16.14
C GLN A 345 -6.96 -2.15 17.64
N ASP A 346 -6.01 -2.57 18.46
CA ASP A 346 -6.09 -2.48 19.92
C ASP A 346 -6.36 -1.04 20.41
N GLU A 347 -5.69 -0.05 19.83
CA GLU A 347 -5.89 1.37 20.17
C GLU A 347 -7.33 1.82 19.90
N GLU A 348 -7.92 1.42 18.77
CA GLU A 348 -9.31 1.76 18.45
C GLU A 348 -10.31 1.09 19.41
N VAL A 349 -10.03 -0.14 19.84
CA VAL A 349 -10.85 -0.86 20.82
C VAL A 349 -10.79 -0.17 22.18
N ILE A 350 -9.61 0.30 22.60
CA ILE A 350 -9.43 1.07 23.84
C ILE A 350 -10.20 2.38 23.77
N GLU A 351 -10.06 3.16 22.69
CA GLU A 351 -10.80 4.41 22.49
C GLU A 351 -12.31 4.19 22.53
N ALA A 352 -12.81 3.12 21.92
CA ALA A 352 -14.24 2.80 21.95
C ALA A 352 -14.74 2.50 23.38
N LYS A 353 -13.96 1.73 24.15
CA LYS A 353 -14.27 1.40 25.56
C LYS A 353 -14.26 2.68 26.41
N ASP A 354 -13.30 3.57 26.21
CA ASP A 354 -13.18 4.85 26.92
C ASP A 354 -14.36 5.80 26.63
N GLU A 355 -14.93 5.73 25.43
CA GLU A 355 -16.15 6.46 25.06
C GLU A 355 -17.45 5.81 25.60
N GLY A 356 -17.35 4.64 26.23
CA GLY A 356 -18.47 3.93 26.86
C GLY A 356 -19.12 2.85 25.98
N VAL A 357 -18.46 2.40 24.91
CA VAL A 357 -18.88 1.20 24.16
C VAL A 357 -18.59 -0.04 25.00
N ILE A 358 -19.61 -0.89 25.21
CA ILE A 358 -19.44 -2.17 25.90
C ILE A 358 -19.14 -3.25 24.87
N VAL A 359 -17.90 -3.75 24.84
CA VAL A 359 -17.48 -4.83 23.94
C VAL A 359 -17.76 -6.19 24.59
N ASN A 360 -18.47 -7.06 23.88
CA ASN A 360 -18.86 -8.40 24.31
C ASN A 360 -18.27 -9.44 23.35
N ASN A 361 -17.12 -10.00 23.72
CA ASN A 361 -16.41 -11.02 22.95
C ASN A 361 -17.05 -12.41 23.04
N SER A 362 -16.74 -13.25 22.06
CA SER A 362 -17.16 -14.67 21.99
C SER A 362 -18.68 -14.88 21.97
N TRP A 363 -19.41 -14.08 21.19
CA TRP A 363 -20.87 -14.19 21.02
C TRP A 363 -21.29 -14.06 19.56
N GLY A 364 -22.07 -15.03 19.06
CA GLY A 364 -22.68 -14.97 17.74
C GLY A 364 -24.18 -14.70 17.81
N PRO A 365 -24.75 -13.91 16.88
CA PRO A 365 -26.18 -13.66 16.86
C PRO A 365 -26.95 -14.92 16.45
N LYS A 366 -28.05 -15.19 17.15
CA LYS A 366 -28.97 -16.30 16.86
C LYS A 366 -30.23 -15.80 16.15
N GLN A 367 -30.85 -14.74 16.67
CA GLN A 367 -32.03 -14.12 16.09
C GLN A 367 -32.21 -12.68 16.60
N ILE A 368 -32.94 -11.86 15.85
CA ILE A 368 -33.37 -10.52 16.25
C ILE A 368 -34.86 -10.59 16.59
N ILE A 369 -35.20 -10.29 17.85
CA ILE A 369 -36.55 -10.40 18.38
C ILE A 369 -37.31 -9.11 18.04
N VAL A 370 -38.39 -9.26 17.28
CA VAL A 370 -39.30 -8.19 16.87
C VAL A 370 -40.67 -8.43 17.51
N GLU A 371 -41.14 -7.48 18.31
CA GLU A 371 -42.46 -7.50 18.93
C GLU A 371 -43.17 -6.17 18.65
N ASP A 372 -44.47 -6.21 18.38
CA ASP A 372 -45.28 -5.03 18.04
C ASP A 372 -44.69 -4.21 16.87
N GLY A 373 -44.04 -4.88 15.91
CA GLY A 373 -43.38 -4.25 14.76
C GLY A 373 -42.16 -3.39 15.12
N LYS A 374 -41.51 -3.65 16.25
CA LYS A 374 -40.28 -2.97 16.70
C LYS A 374 -39.26 -3.99 17.16
N VAL A 375 -37.97 -3.70 16.94
CA VAL A 375 -36.89 -4.47 17.55
C VAL A 375 -36.98 -4.29 19.08
N LYS A 376 -36.88 -5.40 19.81
CA LYS A 376 -36.88 -5.43 21.29
C LYS A 376 -35.57 -5.93 21.86
N ALA A 377 -34.98 -6.93 21.21
CA ALA A 377 -33.78 -7.60 21.69
C ALA A 377 -33.06 -8.34 20.57
N VAL A 378 -31.80 -8.69 20.84
CA VAL A 378 -31.03 -9.65 20.05
C VAL A 378 -30.68 -10.83 20.97
N GLU A 379 -30.91 -12.04 20.48
CA GLU A 379 -30.49 -13.26 21.15
C GLU A 379 -29.13 -13.69 20.59
N PHE A 380 -28.19 -13.93 21.48
CA PHE A 380 -26.84 -14.40 21.17
C PHE A 380 -26.61 -15.80 21.73
N LYS A 381 -25.70 -16.53 21.08
CA LYS A 381 -25.18 -17.82 21.53
C LYS A 381 -23.67 -17.76 21.66
N ARG A 382 -23.12 -18.47 22.64
CA ARG A 382 -21.68 -18.48 22.91
C ARG A 382 -20.91 -18.98 21.69
N CYS A 383 -19.97 -18.18 21.19
CA CYS A 383 -18.99 -18.63 20.21
C CYS A 383 -17.85 -19.34 20.96
N VAL A 384 -17.62 -20.62 20.68
CA VAL A 384 -16.57 -21.42 21.33
C VAL A 384 -15.27 -21.47 20.51
N SER A 385 -15.36 -21.24 19.20
CA SER A 385 -14.21 -21.10 18.33
C SER A 385 -14.63 -20.37 17.06
N VAL A 386 -13.84 -19.40 16.57
CA VAL A 386 -14.11 -18.72 15.29
C VAL A 386 -13.57 -19.50 14.09
N PHE A 387 -12.39 -20.08 14.27
CA PHE A 387 -11.67 -20.80 13.22
C PHE A 387 -11.65 -22.31 13.48
N ASP A 388 -11.55 -23.09 12.40
CA ASP A 388 -11.24 -24.51 12.50
C ASP A 388 -9.75 -24.76 12.77
N LYS A 389 -9.37 -26.04 12.91
CA LYS A 389 -7.97 -26.45 13.14
C LYS A 389 -7.00 -26.09 12.01
N TYR A 390 -7.49 -25.65 10.86
CA TYR A 390 -6.70 -25.22 9.71
C TYR A 390 -6.70 -23.69 9.57
N GLY A 391 -7.22 -22.95 10.55
CA GLY A 391 -7.31 -21.49 10.52
C GLY A 391 -8.38 -20.96 9.59
N LYS A 392 -9.28 -21.79 9.06
CA LYS A 392 -10.37 -21.33 8.20
C LYS A 392 -11.55 -20.87 9.05
N PHE A 393 -12.17 -19.76 8.64
CA PHE A 393 -13.36 -19.23 9.30
C PHE A 393 -14.48 -20.27 9.30
N ASN A 394 -14.84 -20.78 10.48
CA ASN A 394 -15.82 -21.83 10.68
C ASN A 394 -16.32 -21.79 12.14
N PRO A 395 -17.15 -20.79 12.50
CA PRO A 395 -17.50 -20.54 13.88
C PRO A 395 -18.34 -21.69 14.46
N LYS A 396 -17.98 -22.12 15.67
CA LYS A 396 -18.73 -23.11 16.44
C LYS A 396 -19.38 -22.45 17.64
N TYR A 397 -20.57 -22.92 17.99
CA TYR A 397 -21.38 -22.34 19.04
C TYR A 397 -21.78 -23.37 20.09
N ASP A 398 -21.90 -22.92 21.35
CA ASP A 398 -22.67 -23.62 22.36
C ASP A 398 -24.11 -23.11 22.31
N GLU A 399 -25.00 -23.93 21.76
CA GLU A 399 -26.43 -23.60 21.59
C GLU A 399 -27.20 -23.55 22.93
N LYS A 400 -26.59 -23.97 24.05
CA LYS A 400 -27.20 -23.92 25.38
C LYS A 400 -26.88 -22.63 26.14
N ASP A 401 -25.71 -22.02 25.89
CA ASP A 401 -25.33 -20.74 26.49
C ASP A 401 -25.89 -19.60 25.64
N ILE A 402 -27.11 -19.19 25.99
CA ILE A 402 -27.88 -18.15 25.31
C ILE A 402 -27.95 -16.90 26.18
N LYS A 403 -27.76 -15.74 25.55
CA LYS A 403 -27.89 -14.42 26.18
C LYS A 403 -28.83 -13.54 25.36
N THR A 404 -29.87 -13.02 25.99
CA THR A 404 -30.79 -12.05 25.36
C THR A 404 -30.44 -10.64 25.80
N VAL A 405 -30.27 -9.74 24.84
CA VAL A 405 -29.80 -8.37 25.08
C VAL A 405 -30.81 -7.40 24.49
N LYS A 406 -31.32 -6.48 25.32
CA LYS A 406 -32.29 -5.47 24.88
C LYS A 406 -31.68 -4.57 23.80
N ALA A 407 -32.41 -4.37 22.71
CA ALA A 407 -31.99 -3.55 21.58
C ALA A 407 -33.21 -2.84 21.00
N ASP A 408 -33.07 -1.54 20.74
CA ASP A 408 -34.03 -0.73 19.99
C ASP A 408 -33.58 -0.58 18.51
N LYS A 409 -32.27 -0.77 18.25
CA LYS A 409 -31.65 -0.71 16.93
C LYS A 409 -30.50 -1.70 16.82
N VAL A 410 -30.32 -2.30 15.65
CA VAL A 410 -29.20 -3.23 15.38
C VAL A 410 -28.40 -2.73 14.18
N LEU A 411 -27.08 -2.65 14.34
CA LEU A 411 -26.16 -2.24 13.27
C LEU A 411 -25.24 -3.41 12.92
N LEU A 412 -25.25 -3.82 11.65
CA LEU A 412 -24.55 -5.01 11.17
C LEU A 412 -23.24 -4.63 10.47
N SER A 413 -22.11 -4.98 11.09
CA SER A 413 -20.74 -4.71 10.62
C SER A 413 -19.93 -6.00 10.47
N ILE A 414 -20.52 -7.00 9.79
CA ILE A 414 -19.99 -8.37 9.64
C ILE A 414 -19.25 -8.58 8.30
N GLY A 415 -18.71 -7.52 7.73
CA GLY A 415 -17.98 -7.52 6.46
C GLY A 415 -18.79 -7.01 5.27
N GLN A 416 -18.10 -6.92 4.14
CA GLN A 416 -18.57 -6.25 2.92
C GLN A 416 -18.76 -7.23 1.77
N SER A 417 -19.54 -6.79 0.78
CA SER A 417 -19.86 -7.53 -0.43
C SER A 417 -19.87 -6.59 -1.63
N ILE A 418 -19.57 -7.16 -2.80
CA ILE A 418 -19.48 -6.43 -4.06
C ILE A 418 -20.80 -6.56 -4.81
N VAL A 419 -21.35 -5.45 -5.25
CA VAL A 419 -22.57 -5.38 -6.07
C VAL A 419 -22.20 -4.92 -7.48
N TRP A 420 -22.17 -5.85 -8.43
CA TRP A 420 -21.73 -5.56 -9.80
C TRP A 420 -22.79 -4.84 -10.64
N GLY A 421 -24.07 -5.11 -10.39
CA GLY A 421 -25.13 -4.70 -11.33
C GLY A 421 -24.81 -5.19 -12.75
N ASP A 422 -25.01 -4.33 -13.74
CA ASP A 422 -24.83 -4.64 -15.17
C ASP A 422 -23.47 -4.15 -15.74
N ILE A 423 -22.52 -3.70 -14.90
CA ILE A 423 -21.23 -3.13 -15.36
C ILE A 423 -20.41 -4.10 -16.24
N LEU A 424 -20.43 -5.40 -15.91
CA LEU A 424 -19.68 -6.44 -16.62
C LEU A 424 -20.48 -7.13 -17.74
N LYS A 425 -21.68 -6.64 -18.04
CA LYS A 425 -22.55 -7.22 -19.05
C LYS A 425 -21.84 -7.25 -20.41
N ASN A 426 -21.88 -8.40 -21.07
CA ASN A 426 -21.21 -8.66 -22.35
C ASN A 426 -19.67 -8.55 -22.33
N SER A 427 -19.03 -8.53 -21.15
CA SER A 427 -17.57 -8.60 -21.04
C SER A 427 -17.09 -10.04 -20.83
N LYS A 428 -15.79 -10.29 -21.08
CA LYS A 428 -15.10 -11.56 -20.73
C LYS A 428 -14.57 -11.59 -19.30
N VAL A 429 -14.95 -10.64 -18.45
CA VAL A 429 -14.48 -10.56 -17.07
C VAL A 429 -15.08 -11.72 -16.25
N GLU A 430 -14.22 -12.53 -15.64
CA GLU A 430 -14.63 -13.64 -14.78
C GLU A 430 -14.64 -13.22 -13.31
N LEU A 431 -15.63 -13.70 -12.55
CA LEU A 431 -15.73 -13.48 -11.11
C LEU A 431 -15.33 -14.75 -10.34
N ASN A 432 -14.64 -14.55 -9.23
CA ASN A 432 -14.36 -15.59 -8.23
C ASN A 432 -15.63 -15.89 -7.40
N PRO A 433 -15.68 -17.02 -6.66
CA PRO A 433 -16.83 -17.38 -5.82
C PRO A 433 -17.20 -16.34 -4.74
N ASN A 434 -16.25 -15.52 -4.31
CA ASN A 434 -16.44 -14.43 -3.36
C ASN A 434 -16.86 -13.10 -4.04
N MET A 435 -17.19 -13.14 -5.33
CA MET A 435 -17.57 -12.00 -6.16
C MET A 435 -16.44 -10.99 -6.45
N THR A 436 -15.18 -11.27 -6.12
CA THR A 436 -14.05 -10.47 -6.65
C THR A 436 -13.77 -10.84 -8.11
N VAL A 437 -13.04 -10.01 -8.83
CA VAL A 437 -12.63 -10.28 -10.21
C VAL A 437 -11.41 -11.19 -10.24
N LYS A 438 -11.41 -12.15 -11.15
CA LYS A 438 -10.23 -12.93 -11.51
C LYS A 438 -9.38 -12.12 -12.49
N ALA A 439 -8.18 -11.77 -12.06
CA ALA A 439 -7.21 -11.00 -12.83
C ALA A 439 -5.79 -11.52 -12.57
N ASP A 440 -4.87 -11.20 -13.47
CA ASP A 440 -3.46 -11.55 -13.33
C ASP A 440 -2.81 -10.81 -12.14
N PRO A 441 -2.02 -11.49 -11.29
CA PRO A 441 -1.54 -10.90 -10.03
C PRO A 441 -0.45 -9.85 -10.19
N LEU A 442 0.24 -9.79 -11.33
CA LEU A 442 1.27 -8.80 -11.61
C LEU A 442 0.71 -7.62 -12.40
N THR A 443 -0.14 -7.91 -13.39
CA THR A 443 -0.60 -6.95 -14.38
C THR A 443 -2.00 -6.44 -14.09
N PHE A 444 -2.77 -7.11 -13.23
CA PHE A 444 -4.17 -6.75 -12.92
C PHE A 444 -5.10 -6.75 -14.13
N GLU A 445 -4.66 -7.34 -15.25
CA GLU A 445 -5.44 -7.56 -16.46
C GLU A 445 -6.50 -8.62 -16.21
N THR A 446 -7.72 -8.40 -16.69
CA THR A 446 -8.82 -9.36 -16.61
C THR A 446 -8.87 -10.26 -17.85
N GLY A 447 -9.88 -11.13 -17.94
CA GLY A 447 -10.18 -11.86 -19.18
C GLY A 447 -10.54 -10.97 -20.38
N GLU A 448 -10.79 -9.67 -20.17
CA GLU A 448 -10.95 -8.68 -21.24
C GLU A 448 -9.71 -7.75 -21.31
N PRO A 449 -8.98 -7.70 -22.45
CA PRO A 449 -7.66 -7.04 -22.52
C PRO A 449 -7.62 -5.53 -22.26
N ASP A 450 -8.75 -4.83 -22.37
CA ASP A 450 -8.83 -3.39 -22.08
C ASP A 450 -9.39 -3.09 -20.68
N ILE A 451 -9.67 -4.12 -19.87
CA ILE A 451 -10.21 -3.99 -18.51
C ILE A 451 -9.18 -4.46 -17.49
N PHE A 452 -8.82 -3.56 -16.58
CA PHE A 452 -7.97 -3.78 -15.42
C PHE A 452 -8.75 -3.52 -14.14
N VAL A 453 -8.33 -4.11 -13.02
CA VAL A 453 -9.05 -4.04 -11.74
C VAL A 453 -8.13 -3.77 -10.56
N GLY A 454 -8.66 -3.18 -9.49
CA GLY A 454 -7.97 -3.13 -8.21
C GLY A 454 -8.81 -2.57 -7.08
N GLY A 455 -8.20 -2.40 -5.91
CA GLY A 455 -8.91 -2.23 -4.65
C GLY A 455 -9.75 -3.46 -4.29
N ASP A 456 -10.80 -3.25 -3.50
CA ASP A 456 -11.55 -4.36 -2.91
C ASP A 456 -12.21 -5.30 -3.92
N VAL A 457 -12.50 -4.83 -5.14
CA VAL A 457 -13.05 -5.71 -6.19
C VAL A 457 -12.05 -6.75 -6.69
N TYR A 458 -10.75 -6.54 -6.47
CA TYR A 458 -9.69 -7.49 -6.77
C TYR A 458 -9.28 -8.25 -5.51
N THR A 459 -8.88 -7.53 -4.46
CA THR A 459 -8.29 -8.12 -3.25
C THR A 459 -9.31 -8.69 -2.25
N GLY A 460 -10.58 -8.30 -2.37
CA GLY A 460 -11.50 -8.26 -1.24
C GLY A 460 -11.21 -7.06 -0.32
N PRO A 461 -12.09 -6.77 0.67
CA PRO A 461 -11.93 -5.62 1.55
C PRO A 461 -10.58 -5.64 2.28
N LYS A 462 -9.79 -4.58 2.09
CA LYS A 462 -8.48 -4.35 2.73
C LYS A 462 -8.33 -2.89 3.17
N PHE A 463 -7.13 -2.48 3.61
CA PHE A 463 -6.86 -1.10 4.02
C PHE A 463 -6.69 -0.17 2.80
N ALA A 464 -6.85 1.14 3.03
CA ALA A 464 -6.71 2.14 1.98
C ALA A 464 -5.34 2.07 1.27
N ILE A 465 -4.27 1.77 2.01
CA ILE A 465 -2.91 1.67 1.46
C ILE A 465 -2.76 0.49 0.48
N ASP A 466 -3.46 -0.63 0.69
CA ASP A 466 -3.52 -1.73 -0.27
C ASP A 466 -4.20 -1.28 -1.57
N ALA A 467 -5.34 -0.62 -1.44
CA ALA A 467 -6.08 -0.10 -2.59
C ALA A 467 -5.24 0.91 -3.38
N ILE A 468 -4.51 1.79 -2.70
CA ILE A 468 -3.58 2.75 -3.31
C ILE A 468 -2.48 2.05 -4.10
N ALA A 469 -1.87 1.00 -3.53
CA ALA A 469 -0.84 0.21 -4.19
C ALA A 469 -1.37 -0.44 -5.48
N THR A 470 -2.55 -1.08 -5.42
CA THR A 470 -3.16 -1.66 -6.64
C THR A 470 -3.50 -0.61 -7.70
N GLY A 471 -3.91 0.60 -7.30
CA GLY A 471 -4.13 1.72 -8.21
C GLY A 471 -2.88 2.13 -8.98
N LYS A 472 -1.72 2.14 -8.31
CA LYS A 472 -0.43 2.42 -8.96
C LYS A 472 -0.07 1.36 -9.99
N GLU A 473 -0.22 0.09 -9.63
CA GLU A 473 0.08 -1.03 -10.54
C GLU A 473 -0.89 -1.08 -11.72
N GLY A 474 -2.17 -0.77 -11.49
CA GLY A 474 -3.19 -0.63 -12.54
C GLY A 474 -2.85 0.49 -13.53
N ALA A 475 -2.35 1.62 -13.04
CA ALA A 475 -1.89 2.72 -13.90
C ALA A 475 -0.67 2.32 -14.76
N GLU A 476 0.28 1.54 -14.23
CA GLU A 476 1.40 1.01 -15.01
C GLU A 476 0.93 0.03 -16.10
N SER A 477 -0.04 -0.84 -15.78
CA SER A 477 -0.59 -1.78 -16.75
C SER A 477 -1.40 -1.08 -17.85
N LEU A 478 -2.20 -0.09 -17.50
CA LEU A 478 -2.93 0.74 -18.47
C LEU A 478 -1.96 1.53 -19.35
N HIS A 479 -0.90 2.09 -18.77
CA HIS A 479 0.15 2.76 -19.54
C HIS A 479 0.77 1.81 -20.58
N ARG A 480 1.09 0.57 -20.20
CA ARG A 480 1.68 -0.42 -21.11
C ARG A 480 0.69 -0.92 -22.17
N SER A 481 -0.54 -1.26 -21.79
CA SER A 481 -1.53 -1.87 -22.69
C SER A 481 -1.93 -0.98 -23.86
N VAL A 482 -2.03 0.34 -23.64
CA VAL A 482 -2.50 1.28 -24.67
C VAL A 482 -1.42 1.64 -25.71
N HIS A 483 -0.18 1.22 -25.50
CA HIS A 483 0.94 1.49 -26.41
C HIS A 483 1.28 0.25 -27.25
N PRO A 484 1.02 0.26 -28.58
CA PRO A 484 1.29 -0.88 -29.44
C PRO A 484 2.74 -1.38 -29.35
N GLY A 485 2.91 -2.70 -29.26
CA GLY A 485 4.23 -3.34 -29.20
C GLY A 485 4.86 -3.39 -27.80
N GLN A 486 4.21 -2.82 -26.79
CA GLN A 486 4.60 -3.00 -25.39
C GLN A 486 4.02 -4.29 -24.82
N THR A 487 4.73 -4.90 -23.88
CA THR A 487 4.22 -6.03 -23.09
C THR A 487 3.89 -5.56 -21.68
N LEU A 488 2.97 -6.28 -21.03
CA LEU A 488 2.61 -6.00 -19.64
C LEU A 488 3.67 -6.45 -18.63
N THR A 489 4.58 -7.35 -19.03
CA THR A 489 5.48 -8.07 -18.12
C THR A 489 6.97 -7.81 -18.37
N LEU A 490 7.43 -7.74 -19.63
CA LEU A 490 8.87 -7.62 -19.91
C LEU A 490 9.41 -6.28 -19.41
N GLY A 491 10.49 -6.35 -18.62
CA GLY A 491 11.13 -5.19 -18.02
C GLY A 491 10.24 -4.48 -16.99
N ARG A 492 9.13 -5.09 -16.55
CA ARG A 492 8.34 -4.57 -15.44
C ARG A 492 9.05 -4.90 -14.14
N ASN A 493 9.28 -3.88 -13.33
CA ASN A 493 9.82 -4.07 -12.00
C ASN A 493 8.76 -4.78 -11.14
N ARG A 494 9.11 -5.94 -10.58
CA ARG A 494 8.20 -6.73 -9.72
C ARG A 494 8.07 -6.16 -8.31
N ARG A 495 8.96 -5.23 -7.93
CA ARG A 495 8.98 -4.54 -6.64
C ARG A 495 8.98 -5.51 -5.46
N ILE A 496 9.74 -6.59 -5.58
CA ILE A 496 9.85 -7.61 -4.54
C ILE A 496 10.89 -7.11 -3.54
N PHE A 497 10.43 -6.71 -2.36
CA PHE A 497 11.30 -6.26 -1.27
C PHE A 497 11.19 -7.22 -0.09
N GLU A 498 12.30 -7.86 0.24
CA GLU A 498 12.37 -8.79 1.37
C GLU A 498 12.92 -8.10 2.62
N SER A 499 12.34 -8.43 3.78
CA SER A 499 12.81 -7.90 5.06
C SER A 499 14.15 -8.50 5.42
N LEU A 500 15.00 -7.69 6.05
CA LEU A 500 16.21 -8.20 6.71
C LEU A 500 15.86 -9.22 7.80
N ASP A 501 16.82 -10.09 8.11
CA ASP A 501 16.76 -11.02 9.22
C ASP A 501 17.11 -10.30 10.54
N LYS A 502 16.09 -10.13 11.40
CA LYS A 502 16.24 -9.49 12.71
C LYS A 502 17.08 -10.34 13.67
N ASP A 503 17.09 -11.66 13.52
CA ASP A 503 17.82 -12.57 14.42
C ASP A 503 19.34 -12.46 14.22
N ASN A 504 19.81 -12.09 13.03
CA ASN A 504 21.22 -11.85 12.74
C ASN A 504 21.72 -10.45 13.16
N LEU A 505 20.85 -9.56 13.66
CA LEU A 505 21.27 -8.21 14.02
C LEU A 505 22.06 -8.14 15.33
N ASN A 506 23.06 -7.26 15.36
CA ASN A 506 23.71 -6.81 16.59
C ASN A 506 23.25 -5.38 16.90
N LEU A 507 22.42 -5.26 17.93
CA LEU A 507 21.81 -4.01 18.38
C LEU A 507 22.48 -3.44 19.65
N ASP A 508 23.65 -3.96 20.02
CA ASP A 508 24.41 -3.45 21.16
C ASP A 508 24.92 -2.02 20.87
N GLY A 509 24.79 -1.14 21.86
CA GLY A 509 25.29 0.24 21.79
C GLY A 509 24.32 1.28 21.23
N TYR A 510 23.14 0.89 20.77
CA TYR A 510 22.07 1.84 20.46
C TYR A 510 21.45 2.45 21.73
N ASP A 511 20.98 3.70 21.63
CA ASP A 511 20.28 4.38 22.71
C ASP A 511 18.89 3.78 22.99
N ARG A 512 18.27 4.26 24.08
CA ARG A 512 16.88 3.95 24.45
C ARG A 512 16.03 5.21 24.58
N ALA A 513 16.21 6.15 23.66
CA ALA A 513 15.45 7.39 23.62
C ALA A 513 13.94 7.08 23.55
N LYS A 514 13.16 7.77 24.39
CA LYS A 514 11.71 7.54 24.51
C LYS A 514 10.97 7.94 23.23
N ARG A 515 10.03 7.09 22.81
CA ARG A 515 9.09 7.38 21.71
C ARG A 515 8.28 8.64 22.04
N GLN A 516 8.18 9.55 21.09
CA GLN A 516 7.31 10.72 21.19
C GLN A 516 5.84 10.29 21.08
N ARG A 517 4.97 11.00 21.79
CA ARG A 517 3.53 10.70 21.84
C ARG A 517 2.73 11.93 21.43
N ILE A 518 1.64 11.69 20.72
CA ILE A 518 0.68 12.72 20.41
C ILE A 518 -0.02 13.20 21.68
N SER A 519 -0.52 14.43 21.61
CA SER A 519 -1.43 14.98 22.60
C SER A 519 -2.86 14.95 22.04
N TYR A 520 -3.85 15.04 22.93
CA TYR A 520 -5.26 15.07 22.56
C TYR A 520 -5.89 16.40 22.98
N ASP A 521 -6.67 17.00 22.08
CA ASP A 521 -7.49 18.17 22.40
C ASP A 521 -8.79 17.73 23.08
N SER A 522 -8.82 17.87 24.41
CA SER A 522 -9.96 17.46 25.23
C SER A 522 -11.26 18.20 24.89
N ASN A 523 -11.19 19.37 24.24
CA ASN A 523 -12.38 20.10 23.79
C ASN A 523 -13.09 19.40 22.62
N LYS A 524 -12.38 18.52 21.90
CA LYS A 524 -12.93 17.73 20.79
C LYS A 524 -13.44 16.36 21.21
N ASN A 525 -13.30 15.99 22.49
CA ASN A 525 -13.80 14.72 22.99
C ASN A 525 -15.30 14.56 22.73
N ASN A 526 -15.70 13.38 22.25
CA ASN A 526 -17.09 13.08 21.87
C ASN A 526 -17.68 13.97 20.76
N THR A 527 -16.86 14.72 20.03
CA THR A 527 -17.28 15.45 18.83
C THR A 527 -16.98 14.65 17.55
N PHE A 528 -17.38 15.17 16.39
CA PHE A 528 -17.05 14.59 15.08
C PHE A 528 -15.70 15.08 14.52
N SER A 529 -14.87 15.75 15.33
CA SER A 529 -13.54 16.23 14.93
C SER A 529 -12.44 15.30 15.44
N ASP A 530 -11.33 15.18 14.71
CA ASP A 530 -10.16 14.42 15.20
C ASP A 530 -9.55 15.12 16.43
N PRO A 531 -9.50 14.45 17.60
CA PRO A 531 -8.89 15.01 18.80
C PRO A 531 -7.36 14.95 18.78
N ARG A 532 -6.74 14.15 17.89
CA ARG A 532 -5.29 13.93 17.85
C ARG A 532 -4.56 15.18 17.35
N ILE A 533 -3.60 15.66 18.14
CA ILE A 533 -2.76 16.81 17.80
C ILE A 533 -1.51 16.33 17.08
N THR A 534 -1.26 16.86 15.88
CA THR A 534 -0.04 16.62 15.09
C THR A 534 1.22 16.99 15.91
N PHE A 535 2.32 16.26 15.71
CA PHE A 535 3.59 16.55 16.36
C PHE A 535 4.03 18.02 16.20
N THR A 536 4.71 18.52 17.22
CA THR A 536 5.54 19.72 17.10
C THR A 536 6.83 19.40 16.34
N GLU A 537 7.51 20.43 15.83
CA GLU A 537 8.81 20.25 15.15
C GLU A 537 9.87 19.67 16.10
N GLU A 538 9.84 20.03 17.39
CA GLU A 538 10.71 19.45 18.41
C GLU A 538 10.46 17.96 18.61
N GLN A 539 9.19 17.54 18.70
CA GLN A 539 8.82 16.13 18.78
C GLN A 539 9.23 15.39 17.51
N LEU A 540 8.95 15.96 16.33
CA LEU A 540 9.33 15.38 15.06
C LEU A 540 10.83 15.10 15.00
N LYS A 541 11.65 16.10 15.33
CA LYS A 541 13.11 15.97 15.34
C LYS A 541 13.57 14.86 16.28
N ALA A 542 13.10 14.88 17.53
CA ALA A 542 13.41 13.86 18.52
C ALA A 542 13.00 12.45 18.08
N GLU A 543 11.85 12.31 17.39
CA GLU A 543 11.38 11.01 16.91
C GLU A 543 12.14 10.54 15.65
N THR A 544 12.47 11.43 14.72
CA THR A 544 13.23 11.07 13.51
C THR A 544 14.65 10.61 13.82
N ASP A 545 15.28 11.17 14.86
CA ASP A 545 16.59 10.76 15.38
C ASP A 545 16.59 9.32 15.90
N ARG A 546 15.40 8.75 16.18
CA ARG A 546 15.27 7.36 16.62
C ARG A 546 15.43 6.34 15.50
N CYS A 547 15.38 6.73 14.23
CA CYS A 547 15.45 5.79 13.11
C CYS A 547 16.81 5.09 13.02
N LEU A 548 16.82 3.75 13.02
CA LEU A 548 18.05 2.94 12.92
C LEU A 548 18.68 2.91 11.52
N LYS A 549 17.99 3.46 10.50
CA LYS A 549 18.46 3.48 9.10
C LYS A 549 18.79 2.07 8.58
N CYS A 550 17.85 1.14 8.74
CA CYS A 550 18.07 -0.29 8.53
C CYS A 550 18.59 -0.69 7.14
N GLY A 551 18.22 0.02 6.08
CA GLY A 551 18.58 -0.30 4.70
C GLY A 551 19.71 0.57 4.15
N VAL A 552 20.38 0.06 3.11
CA VAL A 552 21.34 0.80 2.26
C VAL A 552 21.29 0.26 0.82
N ALA A 553 21.82 0.99 -0.15
CA ALA A 553 21.98 0.51 -1.52
C ALA A 553 23.42 0.06 -1.74
N HIS A 554 23.63 -1.07 -2.43
CA HIS A 554 24.94 -1.58 -2.80
C HIS A 554 25.07 -1.64 -4.32
N VAL A 555 26.29 -1.39 -4.83
CA VAL A 555 26.62 -1.46 -6.25
C VAL A 555 27.53 -2.64 -6.51
N ASP A 556 27.06 -3.58 -7.33
CA ASP A 556 27.93 -4.54 -8.02
C ASP A 556 28.68 -3.82 -9.15
N VAL A 557 29.92 -3.42 -8.84
CA VAL A 557 30.79 -2.68 -9.76
C VAL A 557 31.14 -3.48 -11.02
N ASN A 558 30.97 -4.81 -11.03
CA ASN A 558 31.20 -5.65 -12.20
C ASN A 558 30.00 -5.71 -13.14
N ARG A 559 28.79 -5.41 -12.64
CA ARG A 559 27.58 -5.21 -13.48
C ARG A 559 27.36 -3.75 -13.86
N CYS A 560 27.99 -2.82 -13.15
CA CYS A 560 27.79 -1.40 -13.39
C CYS A 560 28.25 -0.98 -14.79
N ILE A 561 27.33 -0.39 -15.56
CA ILE A 561 27.60 0.10 -16.92
C ILE A 561 27.90 1.60 -16.98
N GLY A 562 28.16 2.26 -15.85
CA GLY A 562 28.55 3.68 -15.83
C GLY A 562 27.57 4.68 -16.44
N CYS A 563 26.29 4.32 -16.61
CA CYS A 563 25.28 5.17 -17.29
C CYS A 563 24.84 6.40 -16.48
N GLY A 564 24.98 6.37 -15.16
CA GLY A 564 24.65 7.51 -14.29
C GLY A 564 23.17 7.65 -13.92
N GLU A 565 22.25 6.85 -14.47
CA GLU A 565 20.82 6.91 -14.15
C GLU A 565 20.55 6.90 -12.64
N CYS A 566 21.23 6.02 -11.90
CA CYS A 566 21.10 5.90 -10.45
C CYS A 566 21.47 7.20 -9.69
N THR A 567 22.40 7.99 -10.22
CA THR A 567 22.82 9.28 -9.64
C THR A 567 21.75 10.35 -9.83
N THR A 568 21.09 10.37 -11.00
CA THR A 568 20.00 11.33 -11.30
C THR A 568 18.75 11.12 -10.44
N ARG A 569 18.56 9.90 -9.93
CA ARG A 569 17.42 9.56 -9.07
C ARG A 569 17.70 9.75 -7.57
N CYS A 570 18.95 10.00 -7.18
CA CYS A 570 19.30 10.11 -5.77
C CYS A 570 19.09 11.53 -5.25
N LYS A 571 18.10 11.73 -4.37
CA LYS A 571 17.86 13.00 -3.68
C LYS A 571 18.79 13.29 -2.49
N PHE A 572 19.73 12.39 -2.23
CA PHE A 572 20.58 12.43 -1.03
C PHE A 572 22.06 12.58 -1.34
N ASP A 573 22.42 12.72 -2.63
CA ASP A 573 23.80 12.68 -3.12
C ASP A 573 24.59 11.47 -2.59
N ALA A 574 23.88 10.37 -2.40
CA ALA A 574 24.41 9.15 -1.79
C ALA A 574 25.02 8.21 -2.82
N ILE A 575 24.86 8.46 -4.12
CA ILE A 575 25.46 7.65 -5.17
C ILE A 575 26.03 8.56 -6.25
N THR A 576 27.30 8.36 -6.58
CA THR A 576 28.03 9.20 -7.55
C THR A 576 28.72 8.32 -8.59
N LEU A 577 29.03 8.90 -9.75
CA LEU A 577 29.88 8.25 -10.75
C LEU A 577 31.33 8.70 -10.55
N HIS A 578 32.25 7.73 -10.48
CA HIS A 578 33.67 8.02 -10.52
C HIS A 578 34.33 7.30 -11.70
N ARG A 579 35.33 7.94 -12.29
CA ARG A 579 36.11 7.35 -13.38
C ARG A 579 37.12 6.37 -12.79
N LYS A 580 36.92 5.08 -13.03
CA LYS A 580 37.81 4.01 -12.56
C LYS A 580 38.84 3.59 -13.60
N PHE A 581 38.49 3.68 -14.88
CA PHE A 581 39.37 3.23 -15.96
C PHE A 581 39.65 4.36 -16.96
N ASP A 582 40.80 4.26 -17.62
CA ASP A 582 41.17 5.07 -18.78
C ASP A 582 41.35 4.16 -20.00
N ALA A 583 40.26 3.45 -20.33
CA ALA A 583 40.21 2.51 -21.44
C ALA A 583 39.66 3.19 -22.70
N TYR A 584 40.26 2.85 -23.85
CA TYR A 584 39.81 3.26 -25.17
C TYR A 584 39.43 2.01 -25.96
N SER A 585 38.40 2.12 -26.81
CA SER A 585 38.06 1.03 -27.72
C SER A 585 39.22 0.77 -28.67
N TYR A 586 39.65 -0.48 -28.75
CA TYR A 586 40.63 -0.91 -29.74
C TYR A 586 39.89 -1.11 -31.08
N GLY A 587 40.51 -0.73 -32.20
CA GLY A 587 39.93 -0.97 -33.52
C GLY A 587 39.64 -2.46 -33.77
N TYR A 588 38.68 -2.74 -34.65
CA TYR A 588 38.20 -4.11 -34.96
C TYR A 588 39.36 -5.05 -35.30
N GLU A 589 40.41 -4.55 -35.94
CA GLU A 589 41.63 -5.28 -36.30
C GLU A 589 42.40 -5.85 -35.10
N LYS A 590 42.27 -5.25 -33.92
CA LYS A 590 42.96 -5.67 -32.68
C LYS A 590 42.14 -6.62 -31.81
N VAL A 591 40.90 -6.92 -32.18
CA VAL A 591 40.00 -7.81 -31.43
C VAL A 591 40.57 -9.21 -31.28
N LYS A 592 41.01 -9.83 -32.39
CA LYS A 592 41.48 -11.23 -32.39
C LYS A 592 42.71 -11.46 -31.51
N PRO A 593 43.78 -10.65 -31.59
CA PRO A 593 44.91 -10.76 -30.66
C PRO A 593 44.52 -10.63 -29.18
N HIS A 594 43.63 -9.70 -28.85
CA HIS A 594 43.14 -9.52 -27.48
C HIS A 594 42.33 -10.71 -26.98
N ALA A 595 41.44 -11.26 -27.82
CA ALA A 595 40.65 -12.43 -27.50
C ALA A 595 41.54 -13.66 -27.21
N ILE A 596 42.60 -13.87 -27.99
CA ILE A 596 43.56 -14.96 -27.77
C ILE A 596 44.30 -14.76 -26.44
N LYS A 597 44.82 -13.55 -26.19
CA LYS A 597 45.51 -13.20 -24.94
C LYS A 597 44.62 -13.44 -23.72
N ARG A 598 43.36 -13.01 -23.79
CA ARG A 598 42.36 -13.25 -22.74
C ARG A 598 42.13 -14.75 -22.52
N ALA A 599 41.88 -15.52 -23.58
CA ALA A 599 41.63 -16.95 -23.46
C ALA A 599 42.81 -17.69 -22.81
N LEU A 600 44.05 -17.30 -23.13
CA LEU A 600 45.24 -17.85 -22.48
C LEU A 600 45.30 -17.48 -20.99
N ASN A 601 45.02 -16.21 -20.65
CA ASN A 601 45.00 -15.75 -19.25
C ASN A 601 43.95 -16.51 -18.42
N ILE A 602 42.74 -16.71 -18.96
CA ILE A 602 41.69 -17.47 -18.28
C ILE A 602 42.18 -18.91 -18.02
N LYS A 603 42.73 -19.59 -19.04
CA LYS A 603 43.28 -20.95 -18.87
C LYS A 603 44.36 -21.02 -17.80
N ILE A 604 45.28 -20.06 -17.76
CA ILE A 604 46.33 -19.99 -16.73
C ILE A 604 45.69 -19.86 -15.34
N LYS A 605 44.73 -18.94 -15.17
CA LYS A 605 44.07 -18.72 -13.88
C LYS A 605 43.24 -19.94 -13.43
N THR A 606 42.52 -20.58 -14.33
CA THR A 606 41.77 -21.81 -14.04
C THR A 606 42.72 -22.98 -13.71
N ALA A 607 43.88 -23.08 -14.36
CA ALA A 607 44.89 -24.08 -14.00
C ALA A 607 45.48 -23.87 -12.60
N LEU A 608 45.62 -22.60 -12.16
CA LEU A 608 46.11 -22.24 -10.83
C LEU A 608 45.04 -22.40 -9.74
N ASN A 609 43.76 -22.25 -10.07
CA ASN A 609 42.64 -22.48 -9.17
C ASN A 609 41.50 -23.20 -9.92
N PRO A 610 41.46 -24.55 -9.88
CA PRO A 610 40.47 -25.34 -10.61
C PRO A 610 39.01 -25.06 -10.21
N ASN A 611 38.77 -24.67 -8.96
CA ASN A 611 37.42 -24.38 -8.44
C ASN A 611 36.95 -22.96 -8.76
N ARG A 612 37.78 -22.14 -9.41
CA ARG A 612 37.48 -20.74 -9.71
C ARG A 612 36.25 -20.53 -10.59
N ASP A 613 36.03 -21.46 -11.52
CA ASP A 613 34.86 -21.40 -12.39
C ASP A 613 33.64 -22.11 -11.78
N SER A 614 33.73 -22.62 -10.54
CA SER A 614 32.60 -23.20 -9.83
C SER A 614 31.45 -22.21 -9.75
N MET A 615 30.23 -22.71 -9.99
CA MET A 615 29.00 -21.98 -9.75
C MET A 615 28.38 -22.31 -8.40
N ASP A 616 28.89 -23.33 -7.72
CA ASP A 616 28.49 -23.65 -6.35
C ASP A 616 29.09 -22.60 -5.41
N LYS A 617 28.19 -21.86 -4.77
CA LYS A 617 28.48 -21.09 -3.55
C LYS A 617 28.40 -22.00 -2.35
#